data_AF-A0A949I008-F1
#
_entry.id   AF-A0A949I008-F1
#
_cell.length_a   1.000
_cell.length_b   1.000
_cell.length_c   1.000
_cell.angle_alpha   90.00
_cell.angle_beta   90.00
_cell.angle_gamma   90.00
#
_symmetry.space_group_name_H-M   'P 1'
#
loop_
_entity.id
_entity.type
_entity.pdbx_description
1 polymer ?
#
loop_
_entity_poly.entity_id
_entity_poly.type
_entity_poly.pdbx_seq_one_letter_code
_entity_poly.pdbx_strand_id
1 'polypeptide(L)'
;MKSNLRVAAPPSRPVMVFDHDCRFCRLWIRRWRQITGEAVEYLAFQDAQTLERFPEIPRAQFEKSVHVIQPDGRVFFGAEAVFLSLAQSRNFQW
;
A
#
# COMPACT_ATOMS: atom_id res chain seq x y z
N MET A 1 0.18 15.13 -6.36
CA MET A 1 -1.19 15.13 -6.92
C MET A 1 -2.04 14.35 -5.92
N LYS A 2 -2.94 15.01 -5.17
CA LYS A 2 -3.76 14.34 -4.16
C LYS A 2 -4.73 13.41 -4.88
N SER A 3 -4.63 12.10 -4.65
CA SER A 3 -5.66 11.18 -5.12
C SER A 3 -6.94 11.45 -4.35
N ASN A 4 -8.03 11.74 -5.05
CA ASN A 4 -9.39 11.72 -4.46
C ASN A 4 -9.97 10.30 -4.42
N LEU A 5 -9.15 9.28 -4.68
CA LEU A 5 -9.58 7.88 -4.72
C LEU A 5 -9.82 7.36 -3.30
N ARG A 6 -10.97 6.73 -3.13
CA ARG A 6 -11.36 6.02 -1.91
C ARG A 6 -11.93 4.66 -2.27
N VAL A 7 -11.64 3.67 -1.45
CA VAL A 7 -12.24 2.33 -1.56
C VAL A 7 -13.54 2.27 -0.76
N ALA A 8 -14.53 1.51 -1.25
CA ALA A 8 -15.82 1.35 -0.58
C ALA A 8 -15.74 0.39 0.63
N ALA A 9 -14.83 -0.59 0.58
CA ALA A 9 -14.57 -1.53 1.65
C ALA A 9 -13.20 -1.25 2.31
N PRO A 10 -13.12 -0.36 3.32
CA PRO A 10 -11.86 -0.02 3.95
C PRO A 10 -11.28 -1.23 4.73
N PRO A 11 -9.95 -1.43 4.70
CA PRO A 11 -9.29 -2.49 5.45
C PRO A 11 -9.21 -2.15 6.94
N SER A 12 -9.09 -3.16 7.81
CA SER A 12 -8.95 -2.97 9.26
C SER A 12 -7.60 -2.39 9.70
N ARG A 13 -6.58 -2.50 8.85
CA ARG A 13 -5.24 -1.91 9.02
C ARG A 13 -4.73 -1.41 7.67
N PRO A 14 -3.75 -0.49 7.64
CA PRO A 14 -3.18 -0.01 6.38
C PRO A 14 -2.68 -1.15 5.49
N VAL A 15 -3.06 -1.11 4.21
CA VAL A 15 -2.65 -2.10 3.21
C VAL A 15 -1.77 -1.44 2.18
N MET A 16 -0.51 -1.86 2.08
CA MET A 16 0.39 -1.48 1.01
C MET A 16 0.29 -2.47 -0.15
N VAL A 17 -0.15 -1.98 -1.31
CA VAL A 17 -0.16 -2.74 -2.56
C VAL A 17 1.07 -2.39 -3.37
N PHE A 18 1.76 -3.39 -3.91
CA PHE A 18 3.00 -3.22 -4.65
C PHE A 18 3.09 -4.13 -5.87
N ASP A 19 4.05 -3.81 -6.74
CA ASP A 19 4.41 -4.63 -7.90
C ASP A 19 5.34 -5.77 -7.49
N HIS A 20 4.85 -7.01 -7.52
CA HIS A 20 5.68 -8.18 -7.26
C HIS A 20 6.75 -8.41 -8.33
N ASP A 21 6.56 -7.99 -9.58
CA ASP A 21 7.54 -8.20 -10.65
C ASP A 21 8.64 -7.12 -10.67
N CYS A 22 8.38 -5.96 -10.05
CA CYS A 22 9.38 -4.91 -9.86
C CYS A 22 10.41 -5.25 -8.75
N ARG A 23 11.67 -5.47 -9.13
CA ARG A 23 12.77 -5.78 -8.20
C ARG A 23 13.00 -4.66 -7.18
N PHE A 24 12.85 -3.41 -7.60
CA PHE A 24 12.98 -2.25 -6.71
C PHE A 24 11.89 -2.26 -5.63
N CYS A 25 10.62 -2.49 -6.01
CA CYS A 25 9.52 -2.62 -5.07
C CYS A 25 9.78 -3.76 -4.09
N ARG A 26 10.07 -4.97 -4.58
CA ARG A 26 10.33 -6.14 -3.71
C ARG A 26 11.43 -5.90 -2.67
N LEU A 27 12.54 -5.25 -3.07
CA LEU A 27 13.64 -4.94 -2.16
C LEU A 27 13.19 -4.09 -0.98
N TRP A 28 12.45 -3.01 -1.26
CA TRP A 28 12.00 -2.08 -0.23
C TRP A 28 10.84 -2.63 0.60
N ILE A 29 9.90 -3.37 0.02
CA ILE A 29 8.83 -4.04 0.76
C ILE A 29 9.42 -4.97 1.85
N ARG A 30 10.48 -5.72 1.54
CA ARG A 30 11.15 -6.57 2.55
C ARG A 30 11.66 -5.75 3.73
N ARG A 31 12.28 -4.60 3.47
CA ARG A 31 12.80 -3.71 4.52
C ARG A 31 11.69 -3.04 5.32
N TRP A 32 10.66 -2.53 4.65
CA TRP A 32 9.55 -1.85 5.32
C TRP A 32 8.74 -2.82 6.17
N ARG A 33 8.54 -4.07 5.72
CA ARG A 33 7.88 -5.11 6.52
C ARG A 33 8.62 -5.43 7.82
N GLN A 34 9.94 -5.33 7.85
CA GLN A 34 10.72 -5.46 9.09
C GLN A 34 10.52 -4.27 10.04
N ILE A 35 10.23 -3.07 9.50
CA ILE A 35 10.03 -1.84 10.27
C ILE A 35 8.61 -1.76 10.84
N THR A 36 7.61 -2.09 10.02
CA THR A 36 6.18 -1.94 10.36
C THR A 36 5.59 -3.18 11.01
N GLY A 37 6.24 -4.35 10.86
CA GLY A 37 5.75 -5.60 11.40
C GLY A 37 4.33 -5.91 10.90
N GLU A 38 3.41 -6.13 11.84
CA GLU A 38 2.00 -6.43 11.54
C GLU A 38 1.13 -5.17 11.39
N ALA A 39 1.68 -3.97 11.63
CA ALA A 39 0.92 -2.73 11.52
C ALA A 39 0.50 -2.41 10.06
N VAL A 40 1.21 -2.96 9.07
CA VAL A 40 0.91 -2.78 7.64
C VAL A 40 0.80 -4.15 6.96
N GLU A 41 -0.27 -4.33 6.17
CA GLU A 41 -0.45 -5.47 5.29
C GLU A 41 0.26 -5.22 3.97
N TYR A 42 0.93 -6.21 3.39
CA TYR A 42 1.62 -6.07 2.11
C TYR A 42 1.05 -7.05 1.10
N LEU A 43 0.48 -6.55 0.02
CA LEU A 43 -0.18 -7.32 -1.04
C LEU A 43 0.43 -7.04 -2.41
N ALA A 44 0.58 -8.08 -3.23
CA ALA A 44 1.00 -7.93 -4.62
C ALA A 44 -0.22 -7.64 -5.50
N PHE A 45 -0.16 -6.63 -6.37
CA PHE A 45 -1.28 -6.36 -7.28
C PHE A 45 -1.50 -7.49 -8.30
N GLN A 46 -0.50 -8.33 -8.53
CA GLN A 46 -0.58 -9.52 -9.38
C GLN A 46 -1.56 -10.58 -8.83
N ASP A 47 -1.84 -10.57 -7.52
CA ASP A 47 -2.81 -11.46 -6.91
C ASP A 47 -4.23 -11.01 -7.26
N ALA A 48 -5.03 -11.91 -7.86
CA ALA A 48 -6.43 -11.64 -8.20
C ALA A 48 -7.24 -11.18 -6.99
N GLN A 49 -6.98 -11.74 -5.80
CA GLN A 49 -7.68 -11.35 -4.57
C GLN A 49 -7.41 -9.88 -4.20
N THR A 50 -6.25 -9.35 -4.55
CA THR A 50 -5.92 -7.93 -4.30
C THR A 50 -6.73 -7.01 -5.20
N LEU A 51 -6.88 -7.38 -6.47
CA LEU A 51 -7.69 -6.62 -7.43
C LEU A 51 -9.19 -6.70 -7.12
N GLU A 52 -9.67 -7.87 -6.66
CA GLU A 52 -11.04 -8.06 -6.20
C GLU A 52 -11.34 -7.30 -4.91
N ARG A 53 -10.35 -7.16 -4.02
CA ARG A 53 -10.50 -6.41 -2.76
C ARG A 53 -10.54 -4.90 -2.97
N PHE A 54 -9.89 -4.38 -4.01
CA PHE A 54 -9.80 -2.95 -4.32
C PHE A 54 -10.14 -2.65 -5.79
N PRO A 55 -11.37 -2.96 -6.25
CA PRO A 55 -11.76 -2.84 -7.65
C PRO A 55 -11.79 -1.39 -8.16
N GLU A 56 -11.83 -0.42 -7.25
CA GLU A 56 -11.81 1.02 -7.58
C GLU A 56 -10.44 1.50 -8.07
N ILE A 57 -9.37 0.72 -7.84
CA ILE A 57 -8.01 1.06 -8.25
C ILE A 57 -7.66 0.29 -9.53
N PRO A 58 -7.56 0.95 -10.70
CA PRO A 58 -7.21 0.28 -11.92
C PRO A 58 -5.81 -0.35 -11.84
N ARG A 59 -5.63 -1.53 -12.44
CA ARG A 59 -4.32 -2.21 -12.52
C ARG A 59 -3.19 -1.30 -13.00
N ALA A 60 -3.46 -0.49 -14.03
CA ALA A 60 -2.49 0.47 -14.58
C ALA A 60 -2.04 1.56 -13.57
N GLN A 61 -2.75 1.76 -12.45
CA GLN A 61 -2.26 2.59 -11.36
C GLN A 61 -1.24 1.83 -10.51
N PHE A 62 -1.52 0.57 -10.15
CA PHE A 62 -0.58 -0.25 -9.36
C PHE A 62 0.77 -0.46 -10.07
N GLU A 63 0.77 -0.52 -11.41
CA GLU A 63 2.00 -0.60 -12.22
C GLU A 63 2.88 0.65 -12.13
N LYS A 64 2.31 1.82 -11.78
CA LYS A 64 3.05 3.09 -11.73
C LYS A 64 3.83 3.30 -10.44
N SER A 65 3.32 2.79 -9.31
CA SER A 65 3.94 2.99 -8.00
C SER A 65 3.30 2.12 -6.90
N VAL A 66 3.95 2.05 -5.74
CA VAL A 66 3.32 1.49 -4.54
C VAL A 66 2.13 2.34 -4.10
N HIS A 67 1.11 1.69 -3.54
CA HIS A 67 -0.09 2.31 -3.02
C HIS A 67 -0.26 1.96 -1.55
N VAL A 68 -0.86 2.84 -0.76
CA VAL A 68 -1.36 2.50 0.58
C VAL A 68 -2.83 2.86 0.69
N ILE A 69 -3.63 1.91 1.15
CA ILE A 69 -5.04 2.08 1.47
C ILE A 69 -5.14 2.20 2.98
N GLN A 70 -5.62 3.35 3.46
CA GLN A 70 -5.81 3.60 4.90
C GLN A 70 -7.11 3.00 5.43
N PRO A 71 -7.24 2.77 6.76
CA PRO A 71 -8.47 2.27 7.37
C PRO A 71 -9.70 3.17 7.21
N ASP A 72 -9.53 4.42 6.77
CA ASP A 72 -10.64 5.33 6.42
C ASP A 72 -11.00 5.29 4.92
N GLY A 73 -10.40 4.34 4.19
CA GLY A 73 -10.64 4.09 2.77
C GLY A 73 -9.84 4.98 1.84
N ARG A 74 -9.08 5.98 2.31
CA ARG A 74 -8.27 6.83 1.43
C ARG A 74 -7.10 6.07 0.81
N VAL A 75 -6.85 6.35 -0.47
CA VAL A 75 -5.75 5.74 -1.22
C VAL A 75 -4.67 6.79 -1.50
N PHE A 76 -3.44 6.48 -1.12
CA PHE A 76 -2.26 7.26 -1.44
C PHE A 76 -1.28 6.42 -2.27
N PHE A 77 -0.34 7.06 -2.96
CA PHE A 77 0.55 6.38 -3.89
C PHE A 77 1.96 7.00 -3.89
N GLY A 78 2.92 6.30 -4.48
CA GLY A 78 4.31 6.74 -4.58
C GLY A 78 4.96 7.03 -3.22
N ALA A 79 5.73 8.11 -3.13
CA ALA A 79 6.46 8.47 -1.91
C ALA A 79 5.52 8.72 -0.70
N GLU A 80 4.35 9.33 -0.93
CA GLU A 80 3.36 9.58 0.13
C GLU A 80 2.88 8.27 0.77
N ALA A 81 2.63 7.23 -0.05
CA ALA A 81 2.27 5.91 0.45
C ALA A 81 3.37 5.30 1.33
N VAL A 82 4.63 5.50 0.97
CA VAL A 82 5.78 5.02 1.75
C VAL A 82 5.80 5.69 3.12
N PHE A 83 5.78 7.03 3.18
CA PHE A 83 5.83 7.76 4.44
C PHE A 83 4.65 7.41 5.37
N LEU A 84 3.43 7.35 4.83
CA LEU A 84 2.25 7.00 5.61
C LEU A 84 2.29 5.56 6.16
N SER A 85 2.89 4.63 5.42
CA SER A 85 3.07 3.25 5.89
C SER A 85 4.12 3.15 7.00
N LEU A 86 5.24 3.90 6.89
CA LEU A 86 6.32 3.86 7.87
C LEU A 86 5.94 4.54 9.18
N ALA A 87 5.08 5.56 9.13
CA ALA A 87 4.50 6.22 10.30
C ALA A 87 3.65 5.28 11.19
N GLN A 88 3.29 4.09 10.69
CA GLN A 88 2.58 3.07 11.49
C GLN A 88 3.49 2.33 12.48
N SER A 89 4.82 2.41 12.29
CA SER A 89 5.77 1.78 13.21
C SER A 89 5.90 2.60 14.49
N ARG A 90 5.79 1.94 15.65
CA ARG A 90 6.01 2.57 16.96
C ARG A 90 7.43 3.12 17.14
N ASN A 91 8.39 2.63 16.34
CA ASN A 91 9.79 3.08 16.36
C ASN A 91 10.08 4.25 15.40
N PHE A 92 9.10 4.71 14.62
CA PHE A 92 9.21 5.81 13.65
C PHE A 92 8.04 6.81 13.79
N GLN A 93 7.60 7.07 15.01
CA GLN A 93 6.71 8.21 15.28
C GLN A 93 7.55 9.48 15.23
N TRP A 94 7.36 10.27 14.16
CA TRP A 94 7.92 11.62 14.02
C TRP A 94 7.06 12.63 14.77
#